data_AF-A0A9E3DYN7-F1
#
_entry.id   AF-A0A9E3DYN7-F1
#
_cell.length_a   1.000
_cell.length_b   1.000
_cell.length_c   1.000
_cell.angle_alpha   90.00
_cell.angle_beta   90.00
_cell.angle_gamma   90.00
#
_symmetry.space_group_name_H-M   'P 1'
#
loop_
_entity.id
_entity.type
_entity.pdbx_description
1 polymer ?
#
loop_
_entity_poly.entity_id
_entity_poly.type
_entity_poly.pdbx_seq_one_letter_code
_entity_poly.pdbx_strand_id
1 'polypeptide(L)'
;MTKDRRRKLIEVALPLEAINRESAREKSIRHGHPSTLHLWWSRKPLATARAVLFAQLVDDPSSRPDLYPTEAEQDTRRRELFELIEQLVVWENTTDLPALLRL
;
A
#
# COMPACT_ATOMS: atom_id res chain seq x y z
N MET A 1 -5.21 27.80 -12.16
CA MET A 1 -4.57 26.66 -11.45
C MET A 1 -5.69 25.78 -10.94
N THR A 2 -5.82 24.57 -11.47
CA THR A 2 -6.99 23.69 -11.30
C THR A 2 -7.18 23.28 -9.83
N LYS A 3 -8.12 23.95 -9.16
CA LYS A 3 -8.53 23.74 -7.78
C LYS A 3 -9.55 22.60 -7.67
N ASP A 4 -9.29 21.47 -8.34
CA ASP A 4 -10.28 20.38 -8.44
C ASP A 4 -9.68 18.97 -8.48
N ARG A 5 -8.46 18.81 -7.93
CA ARG A 5 -7.86 17.48 -7.76
C ARG A 5 -7.95 17.06 -6.31
N ARG A 6 -8.65 15.96 -6.05
CA ARG A 6 -8.66 15.32 -4.73
C ARG A 6 -7.24 14.81 -4.41
N ARG A 7 -6.77 15.10 -3.20
CA ARG A 7 -5.48 14.59 -2.72
C ARG A 7 -5.55 13.08 -2.61
N LYS A 8 -4.55 12.41 -3.16
CA LYS A 8 -4.44 10.95 -3.07
C LYS A 8 -3.71 10.55 -1.81
N LEU A 9 -3.98 9.34 -1.31
CA LEU A 9 -3.36 8.83 -0.09
C LEU A 9 -1.82 8.86 -0.18
N ILE A 10 -1.27 8.51 -1.35
CA ILE A 10 0.18 8.54 -1.62
C ILE A 10 0.82 9.93 -1.44
N GLU A 11 0.05 11.01 -1.57
CA GLU A 11 0.55 12.38 -1.42
C GLU A 11 0.59 12.83 0.04
N VAL A 12 -0.08 12.10 0.93
CA VAL A 12 -0.26 12.48 2.34
C VAL A 12 0.48 11.53 3.25
N ALA A 13 0.21 10.22 3.17
CA ALA A 13 0.80 9.25 4.09
C ALA A 13 0.71 7.80 3.59
N LEU A 14 1.65 6.98 4.04
CA LEU A 14 1.73 5.54 3.78
C LEU A 14 2.28 4.80 5.00
N PRO A 15 1.91 3.52 5.24
CA PRO A 15 2.51 2.68 6.27
C PRO A 15 3.88 2.16 5.81
N LEU A 16 4.88 3.06 5.76
CA LEU A 16 6.20 2.79 5.21
C LEU A 16 6.92 1.64 5.91
N GLU A 17 6.74 1.48 7.22
CA GLU A 17 7.37 0.41 7.98
C GLU A 17 6.94 -0.98 7.47
N ALA A 18 5.63 -1.21 7.32
CA ALA A 18 5.10 -2.47 6.80
C ALA A 18 5.50 -2.71 5.34
N ILE A 19 5.40 -1.68 4.49
CA ILE A 19 5.80 -1.75 3.08
C ILE A 19 7.29 -2.13 2.97
N ASN A 20 8.16 -1.49 3.75
CA ASN A 20 9.59 -1.73 3.71
C ASN A 20 9.96 -3.11 4.24
N ARG A 21 9.30 -3.56 5.32
CA ARG A 21 9.49 -4.90 5.89
C ARG A 21 9.16 -5.99 4.87
N GLU A 22 7.98 -5.94 4.26
CA GLU A 22 7.58 -6.95 3.26
C GLU A 22 8.40 -6.85 1.98
N SER A 23 8.75 -5.64 1.54
CA SER A 23 9.64 -5.41 0.40
C SER A 23 11.05 -5.99 0.60
N ALA A 24 11.59 -5.90 1.82
CA ALA A 24 12.86 -6.53 2.17
C ALA A 24 12.71 -8.06 2.22
N ARG A 25 11.64 -8.57 2.84
CA ARG A 25 11.34 -10.00 2.95
C ARG A 25 11.19 -10.67 1.58
N GLU A 26 10.52 -10.03 0.63
CA GLU A 26 10.28 -10.54 -0.73
C GLU A 26 11.58 -10.94 -1.46
N LYS A 27 12.70 -10.27 -1.14
CA LYS A 27 14.00 -10.53 -1.76
C LYS A 27 14.54 -11.93 -1.44
N SER A 28 14.17 -12.51 -0.30
CA SER A 28 14.71 -13.78 0.21
C SER A 28 13.70 -14.93 0.22
N ILE A 29 12.48 -14.76 -0.28
CA ILE A 29 11.44 -15.83 -0.24
C ILE A 29 11.84 -17.06 -1.08
N ARG A 30 12.49 -16.84 -2.23
CA ARG A 30 12.69 -17.88 -3.25
C ARG A 30 14.05 -18.56 -3.14
N HIS A 31 14.24 -19.39 -2.12
CA HIS A 31 15.48 -20.14 -1.92
C HIS A 31 15.76 -21.09 -3.10
N GLY A 32 17.00 -21.10 -3.60
CA GLY A 32 17.44 -21.99 -4.69
C GLY A 32 16.98 -21.59 -6.10
N HIS A 33 16.23 -20.50 -6.26
CA HIS A 33 15.80 -20.01 -7.58
C HIS A 33 16.93 -19.21 -8.25
N PRO A 34 17.16 -19.29 -9.58
CA PRO A 34 18.22 -18.53 -10.26
C PRO A 34 18.21 -17.01 -9.99
N SER A 35 17.03 -16.46 -9.67
CA SER A 35 16.88 -15.05 -9.27
C SER A 35 17.57 -14.68 -7.95
N THR A 36 18.03 -15.63 -7.14
CA THR A 36 18.80 -15.36 -5.92
C THR A 36 20.31 -15.29 -6.17
N LEU A 37 20.79 -15.66 -7.37
CA LEU A 37 22.22 -15.61 -7.71
C LEU A 37 22.72 -14.17 -7.92
N HIS A 38 21.88 -13.31 -8.47
CA HIS A 38 22.20 -11.92 -8.71
C HIS A 38 20.95 -11.05 -8.58
N LEU A 39 21.08 -9.95 -7.84
CA LEU A 39 20.05 -8.92 -7.78
C LEU A 39 20.19 -8.03 -9.01
N TRP A 40 19.41 -8.35 -10.05
CA TRP A 40 19.33 -7.53 -11.25
C TRP A 40 18.77 -6.13 -10.94
N TRP A 41 19.16 -5.16 -11.76
CA TRP A 41 18.73 -3.77 -11.67
C TRP A 41 17.20 -3.64 -11.72
N SER A 42 16.66 -2.84 -10.78
CA SER A 42 15.23 -2.50 -10.67
C SER A 42 14.29 -3.68 -10.34
N ARG A 43 14.60 -4.43 -9.29
CA ARG A 43 13.57 -5.27 -8.63
C ARG A 43 12.49 -4.33 -8.08
N LYS A 44 11.35 -4.21 -8.76
CA LYS A 44 10.13 -3.59 -8.23
C LYS A 44 9.48 -4.60 -7.29
N PRO A 45 9.61 -4.46 -5.96
CA PRO A 45 9.02 -5.40 -5.01
C PRO A 45 7.51 -5.31 -5.17
N LEU A 46 6.86 -6.47 -5.29
CA LEU A 46 5.42 -6.56 -5.49
C LEU A 46 4.66 -5.91 -4.33
N ALA A 47 5.17 -6.07 -3.10
CA ALA A 47 4.68 -5.35 -1.92
C ALA A 47 4.61 -3.83 -2.15
N THR A 48 5.72 -3.22 -2.54
CA THR A 48 5.78 -1.77 -2.82
C THR A 48 4.88 -1.39 -3.99
N ALA A 49 4.88 -2.16 -5.08
CA ALA A 49 4.07 -1.85 -6.26
C ALA A 49 2.57 -1.83 -5.94
N ARG A 50 2.08 -2.79 -5.14
CA ARG A 50 0.67 -2.84 -4.71
C ARG A 50 0.29 -1.66 -3.84
N ALA A 51 1.09 -1.34 -2.84
CA ALA A 51 0.83 -0.21 -1.95
C ALA A 51 0.77 1.10 -2.73
N VAL A 52 1.71 1.32 -3.65
CA VAL A 52 1.75 2.52 -4.51
C VAL A 52 0.52 2.59 -5.41
N LEU A 53 0.16 1.50 -6.10
CA LEU A 53 -1.01 1.49 -6.98
C LEU A 53 -2.31 1.75 -6.22
N PHE A 54 -2.49 1.10 -5.06
CA PHE A 54 -3.65 1.32 -4.21
C PHE A 54 -3.72 2.79 -3.76
N ALA A 55 -2.63 3.33 -3.22
CA ALA A 55 -2.59 4.68 -2.69
C ALA A 55 -2.68 5.78 -3.76
N GLN A 56 -2.40 5.45 -5.03
CA GLN A 56 -2.65 6.34 -6.18
C GLN A 56 -4.13 6.43 -6.57
N LEU A 57 -4.88 5.34 -6.38
CA LEU A 57 -6.30 5.29 -6.71
C LEU A 57 -7.16 5.88 -5.59
N VAL A 58 -6.80 5.61 -4.33
CA VAL A 58 -7.56 6.01 -3.15
C VAL A 58 -7.30 7.48 -2.77
N ASP A 59 -8.38 8.23 -2.58
CA ASP A 59 -8.37 9.60 -2.06
C ASP A 59 -8.01 9.61 -0.57
N ASP A 60 -7.20 10.58 -0.13
CA ASP A 60 -6.98 10.80 1.30
C ASP A 60 -8.27 11.33 1.96
N PRO A 61 -8.61 10.90 3.19
CA PRO A 61 -9.82 11.36 3.88
C PRO A 61 -9.96 12.89 3.99
N SER A 62 -8.84 13.64 4.07
CA SER A 62 -8.85 15.11 4.11
C SER A 62 -9.35 15.77 2.81
N SER A 63 -9.48 15.01 1.73
CA SER A 63 -10.06 15.47 0.47
C SER A 63 -11.57 15.22 0.36
N ARG A 64 -12.18 14.58 1.37
CA ARG A 64 -13.61 14.25 1.46
C ARG A 64 -14.22 14.79 2.76
N PRO A 65 -14.24 16.11 2.99
CA PRO A 65 -14.82 16.70 4.21
C PRO A 65 -16.33 16.48 4.33
N ASP A 66 -17.00 16.07 3.23
CA ASP A 66 -18.39 15.62 3.23
C ASP A 66 -18.59 14.26 3.92
N LEU A 67 -17.56 13.41 3.94
CA LEU A 67 -17.58 12.09 4.58
C LEU A 67 -16.80 12.06 5.90
N TYR A 68 -15.73 12.86 6.01
CA TYR A 68 -14.86 12.92 7.18
C TYR A 68 -14.66 14.38 7.62
N PRO A 69 -15.69 14.98 8.28
CA PRO A 69 -15.66 16.40 8.64
C PRO A 69 -14.55 16.79 9.63
N THR A 70 -14.21 15.89 10.56
CA THR A 70 -13.22 16.17 11.60
C THR A 70 -11.86 15.51 11.34
N GLU A 71 -10.79 16.08 11.90
CA GLU A 71 -9.44 15.47 11.83
C GLU A 71 -9.42 14.08 12.46
N ALA A 72 -10.13 13.87 13.57
CA ALA A 72 -10.23 12.56 14.22
C ALA A 72 -10.87 11.49 13.33
N GLU A 73 -11.91 11.85 12.56
CA GLU A 73 -12.53 10.94 11.59
C GLU A 73 -11.61 10.66 10.41
N GLN A 74 -10.88 11.67 9.93
CA GLN A 74 -9.88 11.51 8.86
C GLN A 74 -8.75 10.57 9.30
N ASP A 75 -8.27 10.70 10.53
CA ASP A 75 -7.23 9.85 11.10
C ASP A 75 -7.72 8.43 11.31
N THR A 76 -8.94 8.25 11.83
CA THR A 76 -9.56 6.92 11.95
C THR A 76 -9.63 6.24 10.60
N ARG A 77 -10.18 6.92 9.59
CA ARG A 77 -10.27 6.35 8.24
C ARG A 77 -8.89 6.07 7.63
N ARG A 78 -7.90 6.93 7.89
CA ARG A 78 -6.54 6.74 7.37
C ARG A 78 -5.88 5.50 7.99
N ARG A 79 -6.11 5.25 9.29
CA ARG A 79 -5.65 4.01 9.96
C ARG A 79 -6.28 2.76 9.33
N GLU A 80 -7.58 2.78 9.05
CA GLU A 80 -8.24 1.67 8.34
C GLU A 80 -7.61 1.44 6.96
N LEU A 81 -7.34 2.50 6.19
CA LEU A 81 -6.65 2.39 4.91
C LEU A 81 -5.23 1.83 5.04
N PHE A 82 -4.54 2.13 6.14
CA PHE A 82 -3.22 1.56 6.43
C PHE A 82 -3.32 0.08 6.74
N GLU A 83 -4.26 -0.35 7.57
CA GLU A 83 -4.50 -1.78 7.84
C GLU A 83 -4.78 -2.56 6.55
N LEU A 84 -5.55 -1.99 5.63
CA LEU A 84 -5.76 -2.58 4.30
C LEU A 84 -4.46 -2.69 3.51
N ILE A 85 -3.64 -1.63 3.47
CA ILE A 85 -2.33 -1.67 2.80
C ILE A 85 -1.43 -2.72 3.45
N GLU A 86 -1.39 -2.79 4.78
CA GLU A 86 -0.61 -3.77 5.53
C GLU A 86 -1.00 -5.20 5.15
N GLN A 87 -2.28 -5.47 4.97
CA GLN A 87 -2.75 -6.77 4.47
C GLN A 87 -2.38 -6.99 3.00
N LEU A 88 -2.48 -5.97 2.14
CA LEU A 88 -2.16 -6.06 0.71
C LEU A 88 -0.67 -6.34 0.43
N VAL A 89 0.23 -5.86 1.29
CA VAL A 89 1.68 -6.01 1.09
C VAL A 89 2.23 -7.36 1.54
N VAL A 90 1.49 -8.13 2.34
CA VAL A 90 1.89 -9.47 2.76
C VAL A 90 1.96 -10.39 1.54
N TRP A 91 3.10 -11.07 1.37
CA TRP A 91 3.35 -11.95 0.22
C TRP A 91 2.34 -13.10 0.14
N GLU A 92 1.97 -13.69 1.26
CA GLU A 92 1.03 -14.81 1.32
C GLU A 92 -0.35 -14.43 0.77
N ASN A 93 -0.77 -13.17 0.97
CA ASN A 93 -2.05 -12.65 0.49
C ASN A 93 -2.09 -12.42 -1.04
N THR A 94 -0.97 -12.65 -1.74
CA THR A 94 -0.90 -12.49 -3.20
C THR A 94 -1.82 -13.43 -3.98
N THR A 95 -2.16 -14.58 -3.41
CA THR A 95 -2.97 -15.62 -4.06
C THR A 95 -4.24 -15.99 -3.28
N ASP A 96 -4.46 -15.35 -2.13
CA ASP A 96 -5.64 -15.56 -1.30
C ASP A 96 -6.79 -14.66 -1.78
N LEU A 97 -7.53 -15.14 -2.78
CA LEU A 97 -8.72 -14.49 -3.32
C LEU A 97 -9.75 -14.13 -2.23
N PRO A 98 -10.12 -15.04 -1.30
CA PRO A 98 -10.96 -14.69 -0.18
C PRO A 98 -10.43 -13.55 0.69
N ALA A 99 -9.13 -13.52 1.00
CA ALA A 99 -8.54 -12.41 1.74
C ALA A 99 -8.60 -11.10 0.94
N LEU A 100 -8.35 -11.14 -0.36
CA LEU A 100 -8.40 -9.95 -1.24
C LEU A 100 -9.81 -9.42 -1.48
N LEU A 101 -10.83 -10.29 -1.49
CA LEU A 101 -12.24 -9.92 -1.72
C LEU A 101 -12.96 -9.44 -0.44
N ARG A 102 -12.31 -9.55 0.72
CA ARG A 102 -12.81 -9.01 2.01
C ARG A 102 -12.33 -7.58 2.28
N LEU A 103 -11.41 -7.07 1.45
CA LEU A 103 -10.92 -5.69 1.44
C LEU A 103 -11.86 -4.80 0.62
#